data_AF-A0A538QPN7-F1
#
_entry.id   AF-A0A538QPN7-F1
#
_cell.length_a   1.000
_cell.length_b   1.000
_cell.length_c   1.000
_cell.angle_alpha   90.00
_cell.angle_beta   90.00
_cell.angle_gamma   90.00
#
_symmetry.space_group_name_H-M   'P 1'
#
loop_
_entity.id
_entity.type
_entity.pdbx_description
1 polymer ?
#
loop_
_entity_poly.entity_id
_entity_poly.type
_entity_poly.pdbx_seq_one_letter_code
_entity_poly.pdbx_strand_id
1 'polypeptide(L)'
;VTGGVFVISPWRVLGRITGAGLRMLGRRLLGLPGARATGGRSDVTVPLRLTAAEADRGARKRVTLRRPDGDDAVLVTVPPGVRSGTRLRLRGKGRALPGGDRGDAYLVVEVVE
;
A
#
# COMPACT_ATOMS: atom_id res chain seq x y z
N VAL A 1 17.61 -12.07 -7.08
CA VAL A 1 17.02 -10.71 -7.17
C VAL A 1 15.82 -10.79 -8.12
N THR A 2 14.65 -11.15 -7.61
CA THR A 2 13.47 -11.40 -8.46
C THR A 2 12.78 -10.08 -8.77
N GLY A 3 13.34 -9.32 -9.72
CA GLY A 3 12.78 -8.07 -10.22
C GLY A 3 11.52 -8.31 -11.03
N GLY A 4 10.38 -8.47 -10.35
CA GLY A 4 9.08 -8.50 -11.01
C GLY A 4 8.66 -7.08 -11.42
N VAL A 5 8.26 -6.92 -12.68
CA VAL A 5 7.64 -5.69 -13.18
C VAL A 5 6.18 -5.71 -12.73
N PHE A 6 5.84 -4.96 -11.69
CA PHE A 6 4.48 -4.88 -11.18
C PHE A 6 3.81 -3.60 -11.70
N VAL A 7 3.04 -3.74 -12.78
CA VAL A 7 2.21 -2.65 -13.32
C VAL A 7 1.11 -2.36 -12.31
N ILE A 8 1.13 -1.14 -11.75
CA ILE A 8 0.05 -0.65 -10.89
C ILE A 8 -1.20 -0.53 -11.76
N SER A 9 -2.25 -1.26 -11.44
CA SER A 9 -3.50 -1.20 -12.18
C SER A 9 -4.06 0.23 -12.15
N PRO A 10 -4.37 0.86 -13.30
CA PRO A 10 -4.64 2.30 -13.42
C PRO A 10 -5.95 2.79 -12.79
N TRP A 11 -6.71 1.93 -12.08
CA TRP A 11 -8.02 2.28 -11.52
C TRP A 11 -8.13 1.82 -10.07
N ARG A 12 -7.60 2.61 -9.14
CA ARG A 12 -7.99 2.58 -7.72
C ARG A 12 -7.78 3.93 -7.02
N VAL A 13 -8.19 5.00 -7.70
CA VAL A 13 -8.26 6.37 -7.17
C VAL A 13 -9.74 6.77 -7.04
N LEU A 14 -10.44 6.21 -6.05
CA LEU A 14 -11.73 6.68 -5.51
C LEU A 14 -12.07 5.80 -4.29
N GLY A 15 -12.59 6.25 -3.16
CA GLY A 15 -13.01 7.57 -2.70
C GLY A 15 -12.55 7.80 -1.25
N ARG A 16 -12.37 9.06 -0.84
CA ARG A 16 -13.39 9.86 -0.13
C ARG A 16 -14.07 9.11 1.03
N ILE A 17 -13.58 9.46 2.22
CA ILE A 17 -14.26 9.56 3.51
C ILE A 17 -15.74 9.96 3.36
N THR A 18 -16.67 9.15 3.87
CA THR A 18 -17.97 9.59 4.44
C THR A 18 -18.66 8.42 5.16
N GLY A 19 -19.16 8.65 6.37
CA GLY A 19 -20.18 7.78 6.99
C GLY A 19 -19.77 7.01 8.23
N ALA A 20 -19.59 7.71 9.35
CA ALA A 20 -20.03 7.16 10.64
C ALA A 20 -21.54 6.88 10.53
N GLY A 21 -21.94 5.62 10.71
CA GLY A 21 -23.32 5.17 10.50
C GLY A 21 -23.58 3.86 11.24
N LEU A 22 -23.86 4.01 12.53
CA LEU A 22 -24.41 3.07 13.49
C LEU A 22 -25.19 1.87 12.88
N ARG A 23 -24.74 0.65 13.12
CA ARG A 23 -25.60 -0.55 13.09
C ARG A 23 -25.32 -1.43 14.31
N MET A 24 -25.81 -0.95 15.44
CA MET A 24 -26.20 -1.78 16.58
C MET A 24 -27.39 -2.64 16.12
N LEU A 25 -27.28 -3.97 16.19
CA LEU A 25 -28.23 -4.90 16.85
C LEU A 25 -27.90 -6.35 16.43
N GLY A 26 -27.42 -7.20 17.36
CA GLY A 26 -27.23 -8.62 17.04
C GLY A 26 -26.43 -9.48 18.02
N ARG A 27 -26.99 -9.71 19.21
CA ARG A 27 -26.96 -11.00 19.96
C ARG A 27 -25.62 -11.56 20.46
N ARG A 28 -25.44 -11.30 21.76
CA ARG A 28 -24.75 -12.06 22.80
C ARG A 28 -25.35 -13.47 22.94
N LEU A 29 -24.55 -14.54 22.74
CA LEU A 29 -24.67 -15.94 23.27
C LEU A 29 -24.03 -16.98 22.33
N LEU A 30 -22.70 -17.19 22.40
CA LEU A 30 -22.05 -18.51 22.26
C LEU A 30 -20.54 -18.39 22.60
N GLY A 31 -19.99 -19.39 23.29
CA GLY A 31 -18.61 -19.42 23.81
C GLY A 31 -17.52 -19.26 22.76
N LEU A 32 -16.55 -18.39 23.07
CA LEU A 32 -15.40 -18.03 22.23
C LEU A 32 -14.20 -18.95 22.54
N PRO A 33 -13.58 -19.61 21.54
CA PRO A 33 -12.17 -19.89 21.55
C PRO A 33 -11.42 -18.86 20.70
N GLY A 34 -10.55 -18.10 21.35
CA GLY A 34 -9.37 -17.47 20.75
C GLY A 34 -9.66 -16.29 19.82
N ALA A 35 -9.52 -15.08 20.36
CA ALA A 35 -9.05 -13.94 19.58
C ALA A 35 -7.73 -14.35 18.89
N ARG A 36 -7.80 -14.85 17.65
CA ARG A 36 -6.62 -15.02 16.81
C ARG A 36 -6.15 -13.63 16.43
N ALA A 37 -5.02 -13.28 17.04
CA ALA A 37 -4.07 -12.25 16.64
C ALA A 37 -4.67 -11.13 15.79
N THR A 38 -4.89 -9.98 16.42
CA THR A 38 -4.79 -8.68 15.76
C THR A 38 -3.39 -8.57 15.17
N GLY A 39 -3.18 -9.20 14.00
CA GLY A 39 -1.93 -9.19 13.27
C GLY A 39 -1.55 -7.74 13.04
N GLY A 40 -0.48 -7.30 13.71
CA GLY A 40 0.04 -5.95 13.56
C GLY A 40 0.18 -5.64 12.08
N ARG A 41 -0.40 -4.50 11.66
CA ARG A 41 -0.43 -4.04 10.27
C ARG A 41 0.94 -4.26 9.64
N SER A 42 1.07 -5.29 8.79
CA SER A 42 2.29 -5.61 8.05
C SER A 42 2.49 -4.69 6.85
N ASP A 43 1.75 -3.59 6.85
CA ASP A 43 1.75 -2.57 5.84
C ASP A 43 3.01 -1.72 5.96
N VAL A 44 3.83 -1.70 4.90
CA VAL A 44 5.02 -0.86 4.85
C VAL A 44 4.69 0.41 4.09
N THR A 45 4.96 1.58 4.66
CA THR A 45 4.76 2.86 3.95
C THR A 45 6.10 3.44 3.54
N VAL A 46 6.26 3.79 2.27
CA VAL A 46 7.50 4.34 1.71
C VAL A 46 7.19 5.63 0.96
N PRO A 47 7.90 6.74 1.21
CA PRO A 47 7.72 7.97 0.44
C PRO A 47 8.29 7.80 -0.97
N LEU A 48 7.49 8.15 -1.98
CA LEU A 48 7.86 8.21 -3.38
C LEU A 48 8.03 9.67 -3.78
N ARG A 49 9.27 10.14 -3.81
CA ARG A 49 9.60 11.50 -4.23
C ARG A 49 9.49 11.62 -5.75
N LEU A 50 8.65 12.53 -6.22
CA LEU A 50 8.49 12.87 -7.63
C LEU A 50 8.70 14.37 -7.80
N THR A 51 9.30 14.77 -8.90
CA THR A 51 9.32 16.19 -9.28
C THR A 51 7.93 16.64 -9.75
N ALA A 52 7.65 17.94 -9.71
CA ALA A 52 6.40 18.49 -10.25
C ALA A 52 6.17 18.08 -11.72
N ALA A 53 7.23 18.07 -12.53
CA ALA A 53 7.18 17.65 -13.92
C ALA A 53 6.89 16.14 -14.10
N GLU A 54 7.44 15.28 -13.22
CA GLU A 54 7.16 13.83 -13.21
C GLU A 54 5.72 13.54 -12.76
N ALA A 55 5.20 14.32 -11.81
CA ALA A 55 3.84 14.17 -11.30
C ALA A 55 2.79 14.58 -12.35
N ASP A 56 3.08 15.62 -13.14
CA ASP A 56 2.20 16.10 -14.22
C ASP A 56 2.16 15.13 -15.42
N ARG A 57 3.34 14.74 -15.94
CA ARG A 57 3.43 13.88 -17.14
C ARG A 57 3.25 12.38 -16.84
N GLY A 58 3.35 11.99 -15.58
CA GLY A 58 3.45 10.58 -15.17
C GLY A 58 4.87 10.05 -15.37
N ALA A 59 5.25 9.08 -14.55
CA ALA A 59 6.62 8.57 -14.52
C ALA A 59 6.67 7.08 -14.17
N ARG A 60 7.66 6.37 -14.70
CA ARG A 60 8.00 5.00 -14.28
C ARG A 60 9.20 5.07 -13.36
N LYS A 61 9.02 4.79 -12.08
CA LYS A 61 10.09 4.89 -11.07
C LYS A 61 10.41 3.51 -10.51
N ARG A 62 11.70 3.16 -10.48
CA ARG A 62 12.16 1.96 -9.81
C ARG A 62 12.35 2.27 -8.33
N VAL A 63 11.58 1.61 -7.47
CA VAL A 63 11.63 1.75 -6.03
C VAL A 63 12.24 0.50 -5.44
N THR A 64 13.32 0.66 -4.68
CA THR A 64 13.91 -0.45 -3.92
C THR A 64 13.27 -0.49 -2.54
N LEU A 65 12.49 -1.53 -2.29
CA LEU A 65 11.92 -1.81 -0.98
C LEU A 65 12.99 -2.55 -0.16
N ARG A 66 13.56 -1.85 0.82
CA ARG A 66 14.49 -2.44 1.79
C ARG A 66 13.68 -3.13 2.88
N ARG A 67 13.88 -4.43 3.02
CA ARG A 67 13.15 -5.27 4.00
C ARG A 67 14.14 -6.12 4.81
N PRO A 68 13.78 -6.54 6.03
CA PRO A 68 14.61 -7.44 6.82
C PRO A 68 14.83 -8.80 6.15
N ASP A 69 13.90 -9.24 5.29
CA ASP A 69 13.98 -10.47 4.50
C ASP A 69 14.73 -10.33 3.16
N GLY A 70 15.14 -9.12 2.78
CA GLY A 70 15.91 -8.84 1.56
C GLY A 70 15.36 -7.70 0.72
N ASP A 71 16.24 -7.11 -0.10
CA ASP A 71 15.92 -5.99 -0.99
C ASP A 71 15.13 -6.45 -2.22
N ASP A 72 14.08 -5.71 -2.56
CA ASP A 72 13.21 -6.00 -3.69
C ASP A 72 13.02 -4.74 -4.52
N ALA A 73 13.43 -4.79 -5.79
CA ALA A 73 13.27 -3.68 -6.72
C ALA A 73 11.95 -3.82 -7.47
N VAL A 74 11.05 -2.86 -7.27
CA VAL A 74 9.73 -2.81 -7.91
C VAL A 74 9.69 -1.64 -8.87
N LEU A 75 9.27 -1.89 -10.12
CA LEU A 75 8.99 -0.83 -11.08
C LEU A 75 7.56 -0.33 -10.88
N VAL A 76 7.41 0.96 -10.58
CA VAL A 76 6.16 1.62 -10.21
C VAL A 76 5.79 2.58 -11.32
N THR A 77 4.63 2.40 -11.94
CA THR A 77 4.11 3.32 -12.97
C THR A 77 3.14 4.31 -12.34
N VAL A 78 3.56 5.56 -12.25
CA VAL A 78 2.75 6.67 -11.73
C VAL A 78 2.01 7.32 -12.90
N PRO A 79 0.67 7.41 -12.84
CA PRO A 79 -0.09 8.07 -13.88
C PRO A 79 0.16 9.60 -13.89
N PRO A 80 -0.10 10.29 -15.02
CA PRO A 80 -0.08 11.74 -15.07
C PRO A 80 -1.13 12.36 -14.15
N GLY A 81 -0.85 13.57 -13.65
CA GLY A 81 -1.76 14.34 -12.80
C GLY A 81 -1.85 13.88 -11.35
N VAL A 82 -0.86 13.13 -10.84
CA VAL A 82 -0.83 12.77 -9.41
C VAL A 82 -0.46 13.96 -8.54
N ARG A 83 -1.00 14.01 -7.32
CA ARG A 83 -0.69 15.05 -6.34
C ARG A 83 0.06 14.48 -5.14
N SER A 84 0.73 15.35 -4.40
CA SER A 84 1.31 14.99 -3.10
C SER A 84 0.24 14.40 -2.18
N GLY A 85 0.59 13.36 -1.42
CA GLY A 85 -0.33 12.58 -0.59
C GLY A 85 -1.05 11.43 -1.31
N THR A 86 -0.86 11.25 -2.62
CA THR A 86 -1.43 10.09 -3.34
C THR A 86 -0.82 8.79 -2.80
N ARG A 87 -1.66 7.78 -2.50
CA ARG A 87 -1.20 6.50 -1.94
C ARG A 87 -1.34 5.38 -2.98
N LEU A 88 -0.22 4.81 -3.40
CA LEU A 88 -0.16 3.68 -4.33
C LEU A 88 0.04 2.39 -3.55
N ARG A 89 -0.85 1.40 -3.71
CA ARG A 89 -0.74 0.10 -3.01
C ARG A 89 -0.05 -0.94 -3.89
N LEU A 90 1.02 -1.53 -3.37
CA LEU A 90 1.74 -2.67 -3.92
C LEU A 90 1.35 -3.92 -3.13
N ARG A 91 0.57 -4.80 -3.74
CA ARG A 91 0.09 -6.02 -3.08
C ARG A 91 1.21 -7.02 -2.84
N GLY A 92 1.26 -7.61 -1.64
CA GLY A 92 2.24 -8.66 -1.29
C GLY A 92 3.70 -8.19 -1.23
N LYS A 93 3.93 -6.88 -1.20
CA LYS A 93 5.27 -6.26 -1.13
C LYS A 93 5.58 -5.65 0.25
N GLY A 94 4.67 -5.79 1.20
CA GLY A 94 4.86 -5.38 2.60
C GLY A 94 5.75 -6.36 3.38
N ARG A 95 5.65 -6.28 4.71
CA ARG A 95 6.47 -7.10 5.60
C ARG A 95 6.03 -8.57 5.54
N ALA A 96 7.00 -9.49 5.60
CA ALA A 96 6.72 -10.91 5.75
C ALA A 96 6.06 -11.17 7.13
N LEU A 97 4.99 -11.96 7.12
CA LEU A 97 4.27 -12.40 8.31
C LEU A 97 4.80 -13.77 8.78
N PRO A 98 4.75 -14.05 10.10
CA PRO A 98 4.95 -15.40 10.59
C PRO A 98 3.82 -16.29 10.04
N GLY A 99 4.17 -17.16 9.09
CA GLY A 99 3.21 -17.97 8.32
C GLY A 99 3.42 -17.96 6.81
N GLY A 100 4.33 -17.14 6.28
CA GLY A 100 4.70 -17.13 4.86
C GLY A 100 3.92 -16.12 4.00
N ASP A 101 2.82 -15.57 4.52
CA ASP A 101 2.08 -14.48 3.89
C ASP A 101 2.84 -13.16 3.94
N ARG A 102 2.56 -12.27 2.98
CA ARG A 102 3.16 -10.92 2.91
C ARG A 102 2.09 -9.86 3.04
N GLY A 103 2.37 -8.81 3.82
CA GLY A 103 1.55 -7.61 3.86
C GLY A 103 1.60 -6.79 2.57
N ASP A 104 0.99 -5.62 2.58
CA ASP A 104 1.04 -4.67 1.46
C ASP A 104 2.11 -3.60 1.66
N ALA A 105 2.62 -3.03 0.57
CA ALA A 105 3.40 -1.79 0.66
C ALA A 105 2.59 -0.62 0.09
N TYR A 106 2.67 0.54 0.73
CA TYR A 106 2.03 1.77 0.31
C TYR A 106 3.10 2.79 -0.04
N LEU A 107 3.12 3.24 -1.28
CA LEU A 107 3.94 4.36 -1.71
C LEU A 107 3.14 5.64 -1.53
N VAL A 108 3.67 6.58 -0.77
CA VAL A 108 3.06 7.90 -0.59
C VAL A 108 3.79 8.87 -1.50
N VAL A 109 3.10 9.42 -2.49
CA VAL A 109 3.68 10.41 -3.40
C VAL A 109 3.98 11.68 -2.63
N GLU A 110 5.23 12.12 -2.70
CA GLU A 110 5.69 13.41 -2.22
C GLU A 110 6.20 14.18 -3.42
N VAL A 111 5.51 15.26 -3.78
CA VAL A 111 5.97 16.15 -4.85
C VAL A 111 7.02 17.08 -4.25
N VAL A 112 8.24 17.01 -4.79
CA VAL A 112 9.33 17.92 -4.49
C VAL A 112 9.47 18.89 -5.67
N GLU A 113 9.71 20.17 -5.37
CA GLU A 113 10.02 21.19 -6.39
C GLU A 113 11.49 21.18 -6.78
#